data_AF-A0A947YY76-F1
#
_entry.id   AF-A0A947YY76-F1
#
_cell.length_a   1.000
_cell.length_b   1.000
_cell.length_c   1.000
_cell.angle_alpha   90.00
_cell.angle_beta   90.00
_cell.angle_gamma   90.00
#
_symmetry.space_group_name_H-M   'P 1'
#
loop_
_entity.id
_entity.type
_entity.pdbx_description
1 polymer ?
#
loop_
_entity_poly.entity_id
_entity_poly.type
_entity_poly.pdbx_seq_one_letter_code
_entity_poly.pdbx_strand_id
1 'polypeptide(L)'
;MKLVVLLLVIPFYVLFSACQDFNGGSVEIAWVIRGTDHHSYGCNSSVMAPWEIYSIRLTIVGTEDPYEGVDICESGLVDDCVYRCNTEGGSTQRGVTTFSIPEGVWHIGIVALDPDGTEIPHYVLQVPEPIRTYVKPGELTFLGVWQIVINL
;
A
#
# COMPACT_ATOMS: atom_id res chain seq x y z
N MET A 1 3.10 -35.82 60.77
CA MET A 1 2.45 -36.41 59.58
C MET A 1 2.15 -35.31 58.58
N LYS A 2 2.70 -35.46 57.36
CA LYS A 2 2.39 -34.76 56.08
C LYS A 2 2.73 -33.25 56.04
N LEU A 3 3.78 -32.78 55.34
CA LEU A 3 3.96 -32.70 53.86
C LEU A 3 2.76 -31.98 53.24
N VAL A 4 2.87 -30.82 52.56
CA VAL A 4 3.57 -30.62 51.28
C VAL A 4 3.81 -29.12 51.05
N VAL A 5 5.07 -28.78 50.75
CA VAL A 5 5.49 -27.58 50.01
C VAL A 5 5.02 -27.74 48.57
N LEU A 6 4.35 -26.74 47.98
CA LEU A 6 4.60 -26.39 46.58
C LEU A 6 4.18 -24.95 46.30
N LEU A 7 5.20 -24.11 46.10
CA LEU A 7 5.14 -22.90 45.30
C LEU A 7 4.37 -23.18 44.00
N LEU A 8 3.41 -22.33 43.67
CA LEU A 8 3.15 -21.93 42.29
C LEU A 8 2.64 -20.49 42.33
N VAL A 9 3.59 -19.59 42.57
CA VAL A 9 3.56 -18.26 41.95
C VAL A 9 3.32 -18.52 40.46
N ILE A 10 2.23 -18.01 39.89
CA ILE A 10 2.04 -17.94 38.45
C ILE A 10 2.34 -16.49 38.07
N PRO A 11 3.60 -16.11 37.75
CA PRO A 11 3.92 -14.78 37.31
C PRO A 11 4.20 -14.83 35.81
N PHE A 12 3.24 -15.13 34.94
CA PHE A 12 3.56 -15.16 33.50
C PHE A 12 2.34 -15.01 32.58
N TYR A 13 1.47 -14.05 32.88
CA TYR A 13 0.65 -13.43 31.85
C TYR A 13 0.87 -11.92 31.90
N VAL A 14 2.13 -11.52 31.81
CA VAL A 14 2.43 -10.32 31.04
C VAL A 14 2.09 -10.72 29.60
N LEU A 15 0.80 -10.57 29.27
CA LEU A 15 0.39 -10.24 27.93
C LEU A 15 1.12 -8.95 27.63
N PHE A 16 2.39 -9.08 27.23
CA PHE A 16 3.03 -8.09 26.41
C PHE A 16 2.11 -8.01 25.19
N SER A 17 1.12 -7.12 25.27
CA SER A 17 0.75 -6.33 24.12
C SER A 17 2.08 -5.80 23.61
N ALA A 18 2.69 -6.55 22.70
CA ALA A 18 3.75 -6.05 21.87
C ALA A 18 3.09 -4.89 21.13
N CYS A 19 3.16 -3.70 21.72
CA CYS A 19 3.05 -2.47 20.97
C CYS A 19 4.23 -2.56 20.00
N GLN A 20 3.96 -3.14 18.83
CA GLN A 20 4.89 -3.12 17.74
C GLN A 20 4.92 -1.67 17.29
N ASP A 21 5.86 -0.93 17.87
CA ASP A 21 6.10 0.47 17.54
C ASP A 21 6.81 0.46 16.19
N PHE A 22 6.02 0.44 15.11
CA PHE A 22 6.55 0.51 13.75
C PHE A 22 7.10 1.93 13.53
N ASN A 23 8.36 2.13 13.93
CA ASN A 23 9.21 3.20 13.42
C ASN A 23 9.53 2.88 11.95
N GLY A 24 8.52 2.97 11.10
CA GLY A 24 8.64 2.75 9.66
C GLY A 24 9.26 3.94 8.93
N GLY A 25 9.59 3.73 7.66
CA GLY A 25 9.83 4.83 6.72
C GLY A 25 8.55 5.20 6.00
N SER A 26 8.48 6.44 5.50
CA SER A 26 7.38 6.89 4.63
C SER A 26 7.74 6.62 3.17
N VAL A 27 6.77 6.18 2.36
CA VAL A 27 6.95 6.06 0.91
C VAL A 27 6.02 7.02 0.20
N GLU A 28 6.55 7.75 -0.78
CA GLU A 28 5.78 8.67 -1.61
C GLU A 28 5.89 8.28 -3.08
N ILE A 29 4.73 8.17 -3.73
CA ILE A 29 4.57 7.93 -5.16
C ILE A 29 3.65 9.02 -5.70
N ALA A 30 4.10 9.73 -6.72
CA ALA A 30 3.23 10.57 -7.52
C ALA A 30 2.87 9.83 -8.81
N TRP A 31 1.68 10.07 -9.36
CA TRP A 31 1.32 9.52 -10.67
C TRP A 31 0.54 10.51 -11.53
N VAL A 32 0.61 10.27 -12.84
CA VAL A 32 -0.19 10.94 -13.86
C VAL A 32 -0.85 9.89 -14.75
N ILE A 33 -2.04 10.19 -15.25
CA ILE A 33 -2.77 9.30 -16.16
C ILE A 33 -2.76 9.94 -17.56
N ARG A 34 -2.34 9.19 -18.57
CA ARG A 34 -2.34 9.61 -19.98
C ARG A 34 -3.00 8.59 -20.88
N GLY A 35 -3.56 9.02 -22.00
CA GLY A 35 -4.02 8.13 -23.06
C GLY A 35 -2.94 7.89 -24.12
N THR A 36 -3.12 6.83 -24.90
CA THR A 36 -2.39 6.57 -26.16
C THR A 36 -2.55 7.68 -27.20
N ASP A 37 -3.55 8.54 -27.04
CA ASP A 37 -3.80 9.73 -27.83
C ASP A 37 -3.00 10.97 -27.37
N HIS A 38 -2.13 10.82 -26.37
CA HIS A 38 -1.25 11.83 -25.78
C HIS A 38 -1.95 12.89 -24.91
N HIS A 39 -3.22 12.72 -24.55
CA HIS A 39 -3.90 13.60 -23.59
C HIS A 39 -3.70 13.12 -22.15
N SER A 40 -3.77 14.06 -21.21
CA SER A 40 -3.84 13.77 -19.78
C SER A 40 -5.28 13.56 -19.34
N TYR A 41 -5.50 12.55 -18.50
CA TYR A 41 -6.82 12.24 -17.96
C TYR A 41 -6.83 12.37 -16.45
N GLY A 42 -7.98 12.75 -15.89
CA GLY A 42 -8.23 12.66 -14.47
C GLY A 42 -8.44 11.20 -14.06
N CYS A 43 -8.28 10.94 -12.77
CA CYS A 43 -8.82 9.69 -12.23
C CYS A 43 -10.36 9.68 -12.38
N ASN A 44 -10.97 8.51 -12.54
CA ASN A 44 -12.39 8.34 -12.83
C ASN A 44 -12.86 9.05 -14.13
N SER A 45 -12.02 9.07 -15.17
CA SER A 45 -12.41 9.64 -16.45
C SER A 45 -13.44 8.76 -17.17
N SER A 46 -14.56 9.34 -17.58
CA SER A 46 -15.62 8.66 -18.32
C SER A 46 -15.19 8.13 -19.69
N VAL A 47 -14.04 8.57 -20.21
CA VAL A 47 -13.45 8.02 -21.44
C VAL A 47 -13.07 6.55 -21.29
N MET A 48 -12.84 6.10 -20.05
CA MET A 48 -12.45 4.73 -19.74
C MET A 48 -13.64 3.78 -19.54
N ALA A 49 -14.89 4.26 -19.59
CA ALA A 49 -16.05 3.44 -19.34
C ALA A 49 -16.04 2.17 -20.25
N PRO A 50 -16.24 0.97 -19.69
CA PRO A 50 -16.67 0.67 -18.31
C PRO A 50 -15.55 0.53 -17.26
N TRP A 51 -14.27 0.68 -17.63
CA TRP A 51 -13.09 0.47 -16.77
C TRP A 51 -12.60 1.76 -16.12
N GLU A 52 -13.51 2.55 -15.57
CA GLU A 52 -13.15 3.80 -14.90
C GLU A 52 -12.23 3.49 -13.70
N ILE A 53 -11.10 4.20 -13.61
CA ILE A 53 -10.23 4.08 -12.44
C ILE A 53 -10.96 4.69 -11.25
N TYR A 54 -11.49 3.83 -10.38
CA TYR A 54 -12.21 4.23 -9.18
C TYR A 54 -11.26 4.46 -8.01
N SER A 55 -10.23 3.62 -7.90
CA SER A 55 -9.17 3.77 -6.88
C SER A 55 -7.82 3.27 -7.37
N ILE A 56 -6.75 3.72 -6.71
CA ILE A 56 -5.38 3.23 -6.87
C ILE A 56 -4.97 2.59 -5.55
N ARG A 57 -4.55 1.33 -5.56
CA ARG A 57 -4.05 0.61 -4.39
C ARG A 57 -2.54 0.47 -4.48
N LEU A 58 -1.83 0.73 -3.40
CA LEU A 58 -0.40 0.41 -3.27
C LEU A 58 -0.20 -1.09 -3.09
N THR A 59 0.83 -1.62 -3.73
CA THR A 59 1.32 -2.98 -3.52
C THR A 59 2.69 -2.91 -2.88
N ILE A 60 2.86 -3.53 -1.73
CA ILE A 60 4.13 -3.50 -0.98
C ILE A 60 4.51 -4.93 -0.64
N VAL A 61 5.30 -5.54 -1.52
CA VAL A 61 5.64 -6.97 -1.44
C VAL A 61 7.03 -7.15 -0.84
N GLY A 62 7.12 -7.93 0.23
CA GLY A 62 8.40 -8.21 0.86
C GLY A 62 9.31 -9.07 -0.02
N THR A 63 10.61 -8.80 0.01
CA THR A 63 11.61 -9.53 -0.80
C THR A 63 12.43 -10.53 0.02
N GLU A 64 12.27 -10.52 1.34
CA GLU A 64 13.06 -11.28 2.30
C GLU A 64 12.17 -11.71 3.47
N ASP A 65 12.58 -12.76 4.19
CA ASP A 65 11.92 -13.20 5.42
C ASP A 65 11.82 -12.07 6.46
N PRO A 66 10.69 -11.93 7.20
CA PRO A 66 9.53 -12.83 7.24
C PRO A 66 8.41 -12.47 6.25
N TYR A 67 8.64 -11.53 5.33
CA TYR A 67 7.61 -10.95 4.46
C TYR A 67 7.75 -11.38 2.99
N GLU A 68 8.58 -12.37 2.68
CA GLU A 68 8.84 -12.80 1.29
C GLU A 68 7.53 -13.14 0.57
N GLY A 69 7.24 -12.42 -0.51
CA GLY A 69 6.04 -12.60 -1.33
C GLY A 69 4.73 -12.11 -0.69
N VAL A 70 4.77 -11.53 0.50
CA VAL A 70 3.57 -11.00 1.19
C VAL A 70 3.35 -9.54 0.78
N ASP A 71 2.18 -9.25 0.20
CA ASP A 71 1.70 -7.88 0.04
C ASP A 71 1.09 -7.38 1.36
N ILE A 72 1.84 -6.53 2.07
CA ILE A 72 1.43 -6.05 3.40
C ILE A 72 0.22 -5.10 3.35
N CYS A 73 -0.09 -4.56 2.17
CA CYS A 73 -1.31 -3.79 1.94
C CYS A 73 -2.54 -4.68 1.78
N GLU A 74 -2.37 -5.88 1.21
CA GLU A 74 -3.47 -6.86 1.11
C GLU A 74 -3.71 -7.58 2.44
N SER A 75 -2.63 -7.86 3.18
CA SER A 75 -2.72 -8.57 4.47
C SER A 75 -3.31 -7.72 5.61
N GLY A 76 -3.51 -6.42 5.40
CA GLY A 76 -3.95 -5.47 6.43
C GLY A 76 -2.91 -5.20 7.51
N LEU A 77 -1.62 -5.44 7.22
CA LEU A 77 -0.53 -5.04 8.11
C LEU A 77 -0.26 -3.54 8.04
N VAL A 78 -0.64 -2.91 6.93
CA VAL A 78 -0.59 -1.47 6.70
C VAL A 78 -1.99 -1.01 6.30
N ASP A 79 -2.48 0.02 6.99
CA ASP A 79 -3.76 0.66 6.69
C ASP A 79 -3.62 1.71 5.57
N ASP A 80 -4.75 2.18 5.05
CA ASP A 80 -4.86 3.29 4.09
C ASP A 80 -4.14 3.10 2.75
N CYS A 81 -3.79 1.86 2.36
CA CYS A 81 -3.15 1.55 1.07
C CYS A 81 -4.00 1.84 -0.17
N VAL A 82 -5.25 2.29 -0.03
CA VAL A 82 -6.18 2.52 -1.15
C VAL A 82 -6.53 4.01 -1.25
N TYR A 83 -6.14 4.61 -2.37
CA TYR A 83 -6.49 5.98 -2.75
C TYR A 83 -7.76 5.98 -3.61
N ARG A 84 -8.87 6.53 -3.10
CA ARG A 84 -10.13 6.65 -3.85
C ARG A 84 -10.18 7.94 -4.65
N CYS A 85 -10.60 7.85 -5.91
CA CYS A 85 -10.61 9.00 -6.81
C CYS A 85 -11.80 9.95 -6.61
N ASN A 86 -12.90 9.47 -6.01
CA ASN A 86 -14.10 10.26 -5.71
C ASN A 86 -14.34 10.37 -4.21
N THR A 87 -13.48 11.07 -3.46
CA THR A 87 -13.81 11.43 -2.08
C THR A 87 -14.70 12.66 -2.07
N GLU A 88 -15.98 12.48 -1.73
CA GLU A 88 -16.99 13.55 -1.54
C GLU A 88 -16.51 14.56 -0.48
N GLY A 89 -15.81 15.60 -0.93
CA GLY A 89 -15.21 16.53 0.02
C GLY A 89 -14.39 17.64 -0.59
N GLY A 90 -14.67 18.07 -1.83
CA GLY A 90 -14.27 19.39 -2.39
C GLY A 90 -12.77 19.74 -2.44
N SER A 91 -11.91 18.90 -1.89
CA SER A 91 -10.47 18.94 -2.01
C SER A 91 -10.07 17.55 -2.45
N THR A 92 -9.41 17.47 -3.59
CA THR A 92 -8.25 16.59 -3.78
C THR A 92 -7.64 16.25 -2.42
N GLN A 93 -8.02 15.13 -1.80
CA GLN A 93 -7.30 14.64 -0.63
C GLN A 93 -5.90 14.34 -1.17
N ARG A 94 -4.99 15.14 -0.65
CA ARG A 94 -3.72 15.51 -1.26
C ARG A 94 -2.86 14.25 -1.40
N GLY A 95 -2.14 14.17 -2.52
CA GLY A 95 -1.35 13.04 -2.99
C GLY A 95 -0.14 12.67 -2.13
N VAL A 96 -0.33 12.53 -0.82
CA VAL A 96 0.63 12.01 0.15
C VAL A 96 -0.19 11.31 1.23
N THR A 97 -0.22 9.98 1.19
CA THR A 97 -0.66 9.17 2.33
C THR A 97 0.60 8.73 3.06
N THR A 98 0.66 8.94 4.37
CA THR A 98 1.77 8.47 5.20
C THR A 98 1.52 7.04 5.63
N PHE A 99 2.44 6.15 5.28
CA PHE A 99 2.43 4.75 5.69
C PHE A 99 3.63 4.49 6.59
N SER A 100 3.46 3.70 7.64
CA SER A 100 4.59 3.15 8.40
C SER A 100 4.97 1.80 7.81
N ILE A 101 5.86 1.81 6.82
CA ILE A 101 6.37 0.57 6.22
C ILE A 101 7.57 0.09 7.05
N PRO A 102 7.62 -1.20 7.46
CA PRO A 102 8.75 -1.70 8.24
C PRO A 102 10.06 -1.52 7.47
N GLU A 103 11.15 -1.37 8.21
CA GLU A 103 12.49 -1.35 7.61
C GLU A 103 12.75 -2.62 6.79
N GLY A 104 13.35 -2.46 5.62
CA GLY A 104 13.72 -3.60 4.78
C GLY A 104 13.67 -3.30 3.29
N VAL A 105 13.89 -4.35 2.50
CA VAL A 105 13.81 -4.28 1.04
C VAL A 105 12.45 -4.74 0.53
N TRP A 106 11.80 -3.88 -0.25
CA TRP A 106 10.42 -4.04 -0.72
C TRP A 106 10.33 -3.87 -2.23
N HIS A 107 9.42 -4.61 -2.87
CA HIS A 107 8.88 -4.26 -4.18
C HIS A 107 7.64 -3.39 -3.97
N ILE A 108 7.73 -2.13 -4.40
CA ILE A 108 6.66 -1.16 -4.21
C ILE A 108 6.08 -0.75 -5.56
N GLY A 109 4.76 -0.85 -5.69
CA GLY A 109 4.05 -0.44 -6.88
C GLY A 109 2.62 0.00 -6.60
N ILE A 110 1.85 0.14 -7.69
CA ILE A 110 0.43 0.49 -7.64
C ILE A 110 -0.36 -0.45 -8.55
N VAL A 111 -1.62 -0.66 -8.21
CA VAL A 111 -2.63 -1.28 -9.07
C VAL A 111 -3.83 -0.35 -9.17
N ALA A 112 -4.44 -0.28 -10.34
CA ALA A 112 -5.65 0.50 -10.55
C ALA A 112 -6.88 -0.41 -10.43
N LEU A 113 -7.86 0.03 -9.65
CA LEU A 113 -9.07 -0.74 -9.36
C LEU A 113 -10.29 -0.05 -9.95
N ASP A 114 -11.19 -0.85 -10.49
CA ASP A 114 -12.51 -0.44 -10.97
C ASP A 114 -13.49 -0.21 -9.80
N PRO A 115 -14.75 0.21 -10.07
CA PRO A 115 -15.74 0.44 -9.01
C PRO A 115 -16.08 -0.79 -8.16
N ASP A 116 -15.89 -1.99 -8.70
CA ASP A 116 -16.12 -3.25 -8.00
C ASP A 116 -14.89 -3.67 -7.17
N GLY A 117 -13.79 -2.91 -7.23
CA GLY A 117 -12.54 -3.20 -6.54
C GLY A 117 -11.67 -4.23 -7.28
N THR A 118 -11.98 -4.52 -8.55
CA THR A 118 -11.23 -5.45 -9.39
C THR A 118 -10.09 -4.72 -10.10
N GLU A 119 -8.94 -5.38 -10.23
CA GLU A 119 -7.82 -4.82 -10.99
C GLU A 119 -8.20 -4.62 -12.47
N ILE A 120 -7.94 -3.41 -12.96
CA ILE A 120 -8.19 -3.07 -14.37
C ILE A 120 -7.18 -3.83 -15.23
N PRO A 121 -7.62 -4.61 -16.24
CA PRO A 121 -6.72 -5.44 -17.01
C PRO A 121 -5.62 -4.66 -17.75
N HIS A 122 -4.42 -5.23 -17.82
CA HIS A 122 -3.27 -4.59 -18.48
C HIS A 122 -3.53 -4.17 -19.93
N TYR A 123 -4.37 -4.89 -20.69
CA TYR A 123 -4.69 -4.51 -22.06
C TYR A 123 -5.53 -3.22 -22.16
N VAL A 124 -6.17 -2.80 -21.07
CA VAL A 124 -6.88 -1.51 -20.94
C VAL A 124 -5.95 -0.43 -20.38
N LEU A 125 -5.14 -0.80 -19.39
CA LEU A 125 -4.33 0.14 -18.62
C LEU A 125 -2.91 -0.41 -18.39
N GLN A 126 -1.90 0.34 -18.81
CA GLN A 126 -0.50 0.04 -18.54
C GLN A 126 -0.05 0.83 -17.30
N VAL A 127 0.40 0.12 -16.28
CA VAL A 127 0.95 0.68 -15.04
C VAL A 127 2.45 0.34 -15.00
N PRO A 128 3.33 1.27 -14.55
CA PRO A 128 4.74 0.97 -14.41
C PRO A 128 5.00 -0.22 -13.46
N GLU A 129 6.07 -0.96 -13.75
CA GLU A 129 6.51 -2.09 -12.93
C GLU A 129 6.91 -1.65 -11.50
N PRO A 130 6.70 -2.51 -10.48
CA PRO A 130 7.15 -2.25 -9.12
C PRO A 130 8.65 -1.94 -9.00
N ILE A 131 8.99 -0.96 -8.17
CA ILE A 131 10.38 -0.58 -7.88
C ILE A 131 10.86 -1.33 -6.65
N ARG A 132 12.03 -1.97 -6.76
CA ARG A 132 12.74 -2.53 -5.59
C ARG A 132 13.51 -1.43 -4.87
N THR A 133 13.21 -1.17 -3.61
CA THR A 133 13.91 -0.17 -2.80
C THR A 133 14.09 -0.62 -1.36
N TYR A 134 15.05 0.00 -0.67
CA TYR A 134 15.17 -0.11 0.78
C TYR A 134 14.39 1.00 1.46
N VAL A 135 13.52 0.65 2.41
CA VAL A 135 12.81 1.61 3.27
C VAL A 135 13.57 1.72 4.58
N LYS A 136 13.98 2.95 4.93
CA LYS A 136 14.73 3.23 6.15
C LYS A 136 13.86 3.95 7.19
N PRO A 137 13.93 3.57 8.48
CA PRO A 137 13.19 4.23 9.56
C PRO A 137 13.40 5.73 9.59
N GLY A 138 12.31 6.49 9.69
CA GLY A 138 12.34 7.95 9.82
C GLY A 138 12.76 8.71 8.55
N GLU A 139 12.96 8.02 7.42
CA GLU A 139 13.26 8.66 6.13
C GLU A 139 12.06 8.58 5.17
N LEU A 140 11.99 9.59 4.29
CA LEU A 140 11.06 9.59 3.16
C LEU A 140 11.73 8.90 1.96
N THR A 141 11.13 7.82 1.50
CA THR A 141 11.50 7.11 0.28
C THR A 141 10.63 7.57 -0.88
N PHE A 142 11.16 8.45 -1.72
CA PHE A 142 10.47 8.95 -2.91
C PHE A 142 10.72 8.06 -4.13
N LEU A 143 9.65 7.52 -4.72
CA LEU A 143 9.72 6.60 -5.86
C LEU A 143 9.54 7.27 -7.23
N GLY A 144 9.44 8.60 -7.26
CA GLY A 144 9.30 9.36 -8.51
C GLY A 144 7.85 9.59 -8.93
N VAL A 145 7.70 10.04 -10.18
CA VAL A 145 6.40 10.25 -10.84
C VAL A 145 6.16 9.11 -11.82
N TRP A 146 5.09 8.38 -11.60
CA TRP A 146 4.67 7.24 -12.40
C TRP A 146 3.70 7.68 -13.49
N GLN A 147 3.84 7.11 -14.68
CA GLN A 147 2.93 7.39 -15.78
C GLN A 147 2.08 6.16 -16.04
N ILE A 148 0.80 6.26 -15.68
CA ILE A 148 -0.23 5.29 -16.02
C ILE A 148 -0.72 5.62 -17.43
N VAL A 149 -0.80 4.62 -18.31
CA VAL A 149 -1.21 4.80 -19.70
C VAL A 149 -2.49 4.01 -19.99
N ILE A 150 -3.54 4.71 -20.40
CA ILE A 150 -4.81 4.14 -20.86
C ILE A 150 -4.68 3.83 -22.36
N ASN A 151 -5.07 2.62 -22.75
CA ASN A 151 -5.19 2.22 -24.14
C ASN A 151 -6.57 2.61 -24.67
N LEU A 152 -6.63 3.75 -25.37
CA LEU A 152 -7.82 4.25 -26.07
C LEU A 152 -7.88 3.74 -27.51
#